data_AF-A0A438IJI5-F1
#
_entry.id   AF-A0A438IJI5-F1
#
_cell.length_a   1.000
_cell.length_b   1.000
_cell.length_c   1.000
_cell.angle_alpha   90.00
_cell.angle_beta   90.00
_cell.angle_gamma   90.00
#
_symmetry.space_group_name_H-M   'P 1'
#
loop_
_entity.id
_entity.type
_entity.pdbx_description
1 polymer ?
#
loop_
_entity_poly.entity_id
_entity_poly.type
_entity_poly.pdbx_seq_one_letter_code
_entity_poly.pdbx_strand_id
1 'polypeptide(L)' 'MTTHGVPSPIAIHFSIDGRHGVLEARHIAEALQILFEPDDPSAFR' A
#
# COMPACT_ATOMS: atom_id res chain seq x y z
N MET A 1 14.64 -9.16 0.30
CA MET A 1 13.93 -9.31 -0.99
C MET A 1 12.95 -8.16 -1.09
N THR A 2 13.46 -6.98 -1.43
CA THR A 2 12.70 -5.74 -1.58
C THR A 2 12.39 -5.60 -3.06
N THR A 3 11.17 -5.92 -3.44
CA THR A 3 10.71 -5.79 -4.83
C THR A 3 10.89 -4.33 -5.24
N HIS A 4 11.75 -4.08 -6.22
CA HIS A 4 11.87 -2.81 -6.91
C HIS A 4 10.56 -2.53 -7.65
N GLY A 5 9.59 -1.96 -6.96
CA GLY A 5 8.36 -1.43 -7.51
C GLY A 5 8.16 -0.05 -6.90
N VAL A 6 7.77 0.90 -7.74
CA VAL A 6 7.35 2.25 -7.35
C VAL A 6 6.62 2.20 -6.00
N PRO A 7 6.95 3.08 -5.02
CA PRO A 7 6.25 3.11 -3.74
C PRO A 7 4.76 3.16 -4.03
N SER A 8 4.00 2.17 -3.52
CA SER A 8 2.55 2.25 -3.63
C SER A 8 2.12 3.56 -2.96
N PRO A 9 1.41 4.46 -3.66
CA PRO A 9 1.08 5.79 -3.12
C PRO A 9 0.21 5.72 -1.86
N ILE A 10 -0.26 4.52 -1.49
CA ILE A 10 -1.14 4.26 -0.35
C ILE A 10 -0.52 3.18 0.54
N ALA A 11 0.65 3.48 1.13
CA ALA A 11 1.26 2.69 2.18
C ALA A 11 0.78 3.17 3.57
N ILE A 12 0.15 2.29 4.33
CA ILE A 12 -0.27 2.55 5.71
C ILE A 12 0.85 2.06 6.64
N HIS A 13 1.48 3.00 7.34
CA HIS A 13 2.41 2.69 8.41
C HIS A 13 1.63 2.49 9.71
N PHE A 14 1.87 1.37 10.39
CA PHE A 14 1.25 1.08 11.67
C PHE A 14 2.29 0.59 12.67
N SER A 15 1.95 0.67 13.96
CA SER A 15 2.79 0.14 15.04
C SER A 15 1.93 -0.70 15.98
N ILE A 16 2.30 -1.96 16.18
CA ILE A 16 1.66 -2.86 17.15
C ILE A 16 2.74 -3.30 18.13
N ASP A 17 2.51 -3.07 19.43
CA ASP A 17 3.47 -3.39 20.51
C ASP A 17 4.89 -2.85 20.27
N GLY A 18 4.98 -1.65 19.69
CA GLY A 18 6.26 -1.01 19.35
C GLY A 18 6.92 -1.57 18.09
N ARG A 19 6.28 -2.51 17.39
CA ARG A 19 6.76 -3.05 16.11
C ARG A 19 6.11 -2.32 14.95
N HIS A 20 6.93 -1.67 14.14
CA HIS A 20 6.48 -1.00 12.92
C HIS A 20 6.18 -2.02 11.83
N GLY A 21 5.02 -1.85 11.20
CA GLY A 21 4.59 -2.58 10.02
C GLY A 21 4.20 -1.61 8.91
N VAL A 22 4.24 -2.12 7.68
CA VAL A 22 3.72 -1.44 6.50
C VAL A 22 2.70 -2.35 5.86
N LEU A 23 1.52 -1.80 5.59
CA LEU A 23 0.49 -2.44 4.80
C LEU A 23 0.21 -1.56 3.59
N GLU A 24 0.42 -2.09 2.40
CA GLU A 24 -0.08 -1.42 1.20
C GLU A 24 -1.61 -1.57 1.13
N ALA A 25 -2.31 -0.48 0.80
CA ALA A 25 -3.78 -0.48 0.74
C ALA A 25 -4.35 -1.46 -0.30
N ARG A 26 -3.55 -1.88 -1.30
CA ARG A 26 -3.92 -2.96 -2.21
C ARG A 26 -4.29 -4.23 -1.46
N HIS A 27 -3.58 -4.56 -0.38
CA HIS A 27 -3.81 -5.77 0.40
C HIS A 27 -5.13 -5.69 1.15
N ILE A 28 -5.55 -4.48 1.57
CA ILE A 28 -6.87 -4.26 2.19
C ILE A 28 -7.98 -4.45 1.15
N ALA A 29 -7.82 -3.86 -0.04
CA ALA A 29 -8.80 -3.99 -1.12
C ALA A 29 -8.97 -5.46 -1.55
N GLU A 30 -7.88 -6.22 -1.67
CA GLU A 30 -7.91 -7.65 -1.95
C GLU A 30 -8.62 -8.45 -0.85
N ALA A 31 -8.30 -8.22 0.43
CA ALA A 31 -8.93 -8.94 1.54
C ALA A 31 -10.43 -8.64 1.67
N LEU A 32 -10.83 -7.39 1.38
CA LEU A 32 -12.22 -6.95 1.43
C LEU A 32 -12.99 -7.19 0.12
N GLN A 33 -12.33 -7.72 -0.92
CA GLN A 33 -12.87 -7.88 -2.27
C GLN A 33 -13.45 -6.58 -2.84
N ILE A 34 -12.85 -5.45 -2.49
CA ILE A 34 -13.24 -4.13 -2.99
C ILE A 34 -12.52 -3.93 -4.32
N LEU A 35 -13.27 -3.61 -5.37
CA LEU A 35 -12.67 -3.17 -6.63
C LEU A 35 -11.97 -1.83 -6.37
N PHE A 36 -10.64 -1.84 -6.48
CA PHE A 36 -9.79 -0.67 -6.33
C PHE A 36 -9.05 -0.45 -7.64
N GLU A 37 -9.11 0.79 -8.13
CA GLU A 37 -8.32 1.23 -9.28
C GLU A 37 -7.11 1.99 -8.75
N PRO A 38 -5.87 1.48 -8.95
CA PRO A 38 -4.67 2.20 -8.55
C PRO A 38 -4.50 3.43 -9.45
N ASP A 39 -4.56 4.62 -8.84
CA ASP A 39 -4.20 5.86 -9.51
C ASP A 39 -2.70 5.84 -9.84
N ASP A 40 -2.33 6.24 -11.06
CA ASP A 40 -0.92 6.28 -11.47
C ASP A 40 -0.24 7.45 -10.75
N PRO A 41 0.70 7.20 -9.83
CA PRO A 41 1.39 8.27 -9.11
C PRO A 41 2.16 9.22 -10.04
N SER A 42 2.43 8.83 -11.29
CA SER A 42 3.04 9.70 -12.30
C SER A 42 2.12 10.83 -12.80
N ALA A 43 0.80 10.70 -12.61
CA ALA A 43 -0.20 11.68 -13.02
C ALA A 43 -0.24 12.93 -12.11
N PHE A 44 0.33 12.86 -10.91
CA PHE A 44 0.39 13.96 -9.94
C PHE A 44 1.70 14.76 -9.98
N ARG A 45 2.56 14.52 -10.98
CA ARG A 45 3.86 15.17 -11.14
C ARG A 45 3.77 16.56 -11.77
#